data_AF-A0A5D2YM84-F1
#
_entry.id   AF-A0A5D2YM84-F1
#
_cell.length_a   1.000
_cell.length_b   1.000
_cell.length_c   1.000
_cell.angle_alpha   90.00
_cell.angle_beta   90.00
_cell.angle_gamma   90.00
#
_symmetry.space_group_name_H-M   'P 1'
#
loop_
_entity.id
_entity.type
_entity.pdbx_description
1 polymer ?
#
loop_
_entity_poly.entity_id
_entity_poly.type
_entity_poly.pdbx_seq_one_letter_code
_entity_poly.pdbx_strand_id
1 'polypeptide(L)'
;MKSYQSILILLLMILPLLLSPNAVDGGKRKIHITDDLDDVVDDEEDEAWKEWGKKKSSQEFDPAPSDFDKMELSQIQEEIMKRHTGPAFGFVKLRLGIRRDKNMVAEIALKWTQLLRTGALGVKFMGIDLGTIMFNVEDGHKVLELKEFILSQDEAYEIKIGDKVYRRAGDPPIEVVAEKLRQSKKNEEHVKEEL
;
A
#
# COMPACT_ATOMS: atom_id res chain seq x y z
N MET A 1 -64.34 -34.97 54.12
CA MET A 1 -63.03 -35.13 54.81
C MET A 1 -61.83 -35.32 53.88
N LYS A 2 -61.97 -35.75 52.61
CA LYS A 2 -60.83 -35.87 51.68
C LYS A 2 -60.43 -34.57 50.94
N SER A 3 -61.38 -33.67 50.65
CA SER A 3 -61.08 -32.42 49.92
C SER A 3 -60.26 -31.42 50.74
N TYR A 4 -60.57 -31.24 52.03
CA TYR A 4 -59.83 -30.33 52.91
C TYR A 4 -58.39 -30.80 53.20
N GLN A 5 -58.15 -32.12 53.20
CA GLN A 5 -56.80 -32.70 53.32
C GLN A 5 -55.96 -32.41 52.08
N SER A 6 -56.53 -32.55 50.87
CA SER A 6 -55.82 -32.19 49.63
C SER A 6 -55.54 -30.68 49.52
N ILE A 7 -56.46 -29.83 49.98
CA ILE A 7 -56.26 -28.37 49.99
C ILE A 7 -55.18 -27.96 51.00
N LEU A 8 -55.16 -28.58 52.19
CA LEU A 8 -54.14 -28.33 53.22
C LEU A 8 -52.74 -28.74 52.72
N ILE A 9 -52.62 -29.89 52.04
CA ILE A 9 -51.36 -30.37 51.46
C ILE A 9 -50.89 -29.42 50.34
N LEU A 10 -51.80 -28.96 49.49
CA LEU A 10 -51.48 -28.01 48.42
C LEU A 10 -50.98 -26.68 49.00
N LEU A 11 -51.63 -26.18 50.05
CA LEU A 11 -51.27 -24.91 50.70
C LEU A 11 -49.92 -25.02 51.45
N LEU A 12 -49.64 -26.19 52.04
CA LEU A 12 -48.35 -26.47 52.70
C LEU A 12 -47.19 -26.60 51.70
N MET A 13 -47.45 -27.03 50.46
CA MET A 13 -46.44 -27.08 49.39
C MET A 13 -46.12 -25.69 48.79
N ILE A 14 -47.08 -24.76 48.77
CA ILE A 14 -46.91 -23.43 48.17
C ILE A 14 -46.31 -22.42 49.17
N LEU A 15 -46.55 -22.61 50.47
CA LEU A 15 -46.06 -21.73 51.54
C LEU A 15 -44.52 -21.54 51.57
N PRO A 16 -43.67 -22.58 51.36
CA PRO A 16 -42.22 -22.38 51.32
C PRO A 16 -41.74 -21.62 50.08
N LEU A 17 -42.48 -21.62 48.95
CA LEU A 17 -42.12 -20.81 47.77
C LEU A 17 -42.36 -19.30 47.99
N LEU A 18 -43.36 -18.94 48.80
CA LEU A 18 -43.69 -17.54 49.11
C LEU A 18 -42.80 -16.94 50.20
N LEU A 19 -42.20 -17.78 51.06
CA LEU A 19 -41.31 -17.36 52.14
C LEU A 19 -39.82 -17.55 51.84
N SER A 20 -39.44 -18.12 50.70
CA SER A 20 -38.05 -18.12 50.27
C SER A 20 -37.61 -16.71 49.90
N PRO A 21 -36.70 -16.06 50.66
CA PRO A 21 -35.96 -14.95 50.10
C PRO A 21 -35.15 -15.56 48.96
N ASN A 22 -35.53 -15.26 47.71
CA ASN A 22 -34.62 -15.37 46.58
C ASN A 22 -33.52 -14.32 46.79
N ALA A 23 -32.68 -14.53 47.81
CA ALA A 23 -31.39 -13.91 47.95
C ALA A 23 -30.49 -14.57 46.90
N VAL A 24 -30.69 -14.14 45.66
CA VAL A 24 -29.61 -14.13 44.68
C VAL A 24 -28.56 -13.19 45.27
N ASP A 25 -27.68 -13.73 46.08
CA ASP A 25 -26.45 -13.04 46.49
C ASP A 25 -25.41 -13.11 45.36
N GLY A 26 -25.87 -12.88 44.13
CA GLY A 26 -25.12 -12.89 42.89
C GLY A 26 -24.87 -11.48 42.36
N GLY A 27 -24.76 -10.48 43.24
CA GLY A 27 -24.76 -9.08 42.79
C GLY A 27 -24.20 -8.05 43.76
N LYS A 28 -23.33 -8.41 44.71
CA LYS A 28 -22.76 -7.44 45.67
C LYS A 28 -21.25 -7.54 45.88
N ARG A 29 -20.52 -7.87 44.82
CA ARG A 29 -19.13 -7.43 44.68
C ARG A 29 -18.98 -6.83 43.29
N LYS A 30 -19.49 -5.60 43.13
CA LYS A 30 -19.01 -4.76 42.03
C LYS A 30 -17.57 -4.44 42.42
N ILE A 31 -16.63 -5.21 41.89
CA ILE A 31 -15.22 -4.84 41.94
C ILE A 31 -15.19 -3.50 41.22
N HIS A 32 -15.10 -2.42 41.98
CA HIS A 32 -14.87 -1.11 41.42
C HIS A 32 -13.40 -1.11 41.04
N ILE A 33 -13.12 -1.46 39.80
CA ILE A 33 -11.82 -1.18 39.20
C ILE A 33 -11.78 0.35 39.18
N THR A 34 -10.90 0.92 40.00
CA THR A 34 -10.61 2.35 39.96
C THR A 34 -10.11 2.69 38.56
N ASP A 35 -10.65 3.76 37.98
CA ASP A 35 -10.28 4.25 36.64
C ASP A 35 -8.84 4.80 36.59
N ASP A 36 -8.20 4.90 37.76
CA ASP A 36 -6.78 5.21 37.91
C ASP A 36 -5.95 3.99 37.49
N LEU A 37 -5.82 3.79 36.17
CA LEU A 37 -4.87 2.87 35.53
C LEU A 37 -3.45 3.46 35.44
N ASP A 38 -3.14 4.47 36.26
CA ASP A 38 -1.83 5.13 36.32
C ASP A 38 -0.73 4.20 36.89
N ASP A 39 -1.11 3.11 37.54
CA ASP A 39 -0.19 2.08 38.07
C ASP A 39 0.05 0.91 37.11
N VAL A 40 -0.67 0.87 35.97
CA VAL A 40 -0.49 -0.14 34.93
C VAL A 40 0.61 0.35 33.98
N VAL A 41 1.83 -0.10 34.22
CA VAL A 41 2.92 0.10 33.27
C VAL A 41 2.71 -0.90 32.12
N ASP A 42 2.36 -0.37 30.93
CA ASP A 42 2.26 -1.17 29.71
C ASP A 42 3.66 -1.54 29.21
N ASP A 43 4.18 -2.63 29.75
CA ASP A 43 5.48 -3.20 29.39
C ASP A 43 5.44 -3.97 28.06
N GLU A 44 4.27 -4.08 27.40
CA GLU A 44 4.03 -4.88 26.20
C GLU A 44 4.07 -4.07 24.89
N GLU A 45 4.26 -2.75 24.95
CA GLU A 45 4.65 -1.99 23.75
C GLU A 45 6.11 -2.29 23.40
N ASP A 46 6.29 -3.16 22.41
CA ASP A 46 7.57 -3.44 21.76
C ASP A 46 8.34 -2.14 21.47
N GLU A 47 9.67 -2.16 21.60
CA GLU A 47 10.53 -1.00 21.31
C GLU A 47 10.25 -0.43 19.91
N ALA A 48 9.85 -1.30 18.96
CA ALA A 48 9.42 -0.93 17.61
C ALA A 48 8.17 -0.02 17.57
N TRP A 49 7.21 -0.20 18.47
CA TRP A 49 6.03 0.66 18.58
C TRP A 49 6.37 2.01 19.22
N LYS A 50 7.28 2.03 20.21
CA LYS A 50 7.78 3.28 20.82
C LYS A 50 8.62 4.12 19.87
N GLU A 51 9.19 3.50 18.83
CA GLU A 51 9.88 4.18 17.74
C GLU A 51 8.94 4.68 16.64
N TRP A 52 7.74 4.10 16.54
CA TRP A 52 6.72 4.51 15.58
C TRP A 52 6.19 5.90 15.94
N GLY A 53 6.70 6.94 15.27
CA GLY A 53 6.27 8.33 15.44
C GLY A 53 7.35 9.27 15.98
N LYS A 54 8.47 8.74 16.48
CA LYS A 54 9.67 9.56 16.72
C LYS A 54 10.20 10.03 15.38
N LYS A 55 10.33 11.34 15.19
CA LYS A 55 11.11 11.88 14.07
C LYS A 55 12.51 11.31 14.21
N LYS A 56 12.91 10.42 13.30
CA LYS A 56 14.27 9.90 13.23
C LYS A 56 15.21 11.09 13.37
N SER A 57 16.03 11.09 14.43
CA SER A 57 17.06 12.11 14.60
C SER A 57 17.80 12.17 13.29
N SER A 58 17.82 13.37 12.68
CA SER A 58 18.48 13.72 11.42
C SER A 58 19.37 12.58 10.93
N GLN A 59 18.87 11.85 9.94
CA GLN A 59 19.59 10.82 9.19
C GLN A 59 21.05 11.24 9.14
N GLU A 60 21.91 10.43 9.79
CA GLU A 60 23.33 10.71 9.95
C GLU A 60 23.85 11.22 8.61
N PHE A 61 24.30 12.48 8.60
CA PHE A 61 24.69 13.17 7.39
C PHE A 61 25.91 12.44 6.84
N ASP A 62 25.67 11.44 5.99
CA ASP A 62 26.70 10.79 5.20
C ASP A 62 27.21 11.90 4.27
N PRO A 63 28.42 12.44 4.45
CA PRO A 63 28.90 13.51 3.58
C PRO A 63 28.93 12.99 2.14
N ALA A 64 28.71 13.87 1.16
CA ALA A 64 28.87 13.48 -0.23
C ALA A 64 30.30 12.93 -0.44
N PRO A 65 30.47 11.83 -1.19
CA PRO A 65 31.80 11.30 -1.44
C PRO A 65 32.67 12.39 -2.06
N SER A 66 33.86 12.58 -1.49
CA SER A 66 34.78 13.65 -1.90
C SER A 66 35.44 13.39 -3.26
N ASP A 67 35.41 12.13 -3.73
CA ASP A 67 36.14 11.64 -4.89
C ASP A 67 35.20 11.27 -6.07
N PHE A 68 34.48 12.24 -6.63
CA PHE A 68 33.71 12.03 -7.88
C PHE A 68 34.61 11.72 -9.09
N ASP A 69 35.86 12.17 -9.09
CA ASP A 69 36.81 12.01 -10.21
C ASP A 69 37.26 10.56 -10.45
N LYS A 70 37.12 9.69 -9.45
CA LYS A 70 37.49 8.27 -9.55
C LYS A 70 36.29 7.36 -9.83
N MET A 71 35.10 7.92 -9.88
CA MET A 71 33.84 7.20 -9.94
C MET A 71 33.32 7.14 -11.38
N GLU A 72 32.69 6.02 -11.76
CA GLU A 72 32.03 5.86 -13.05
C GLU A 72 30.74 6.72 -13.10
N LEU A 73 30.40 7.30 -14.26
CA LEU A 73 29.23 8.20 -14.42
C LEU A 73 27.92 7.58 -13.91
N SER A 74 27.78 6.27 -14.08
CA SER A 74 26.65 5.49 -13.59
C SER A 74 26.49 5.56 -12.06
N GLN A 75 27.59 5.38 -11.33
CA GLN A 75 27.67 5.41 -9.86
C GLN A 75 27.46 6.83 -9.32
N ILE A 76 28.05 7.84 -9.98
CA ILE A 76 27.86 9.25 -9.61
C ILE A 76 26.36 9.61 -9.64
N GLN A 77 25.66 9.19 -10.69
CA GLN A 77 24.24 9.46 -10.81
C GLN A 77 23.39 8.69 -9.80
N GLU A 78 23.79 7.46 -9.41
CA GLU A 78 23.10 6.73 -8.34
C GLU A 78 23.25 7.46 -6.99
N GLU A 79 24.44 7.96 -6.70
CA GLU A 79 24.71 8.72 -5.48
C GLU A 79 23.94 10.05 -5.43
N ILE A 80 23.85 10.75 -6.57
CA ILE A 80 23.01 11.96 -6.71
C ILE A 80 21.53 11.62 -6.53
N MET A 81 21.03 10.53 -7.14
CA MET A 81 19.62 10.12 -6.99
C MET A 81 19.29 9.72 -5.55
N LYS A 82 20.20 9.03 -4.86
CA LYS A 82 20.04 8.64 -3.45
C LYS A 82 19.92 9.84 -2.52
N ARG A 83 20.52 10.98 -2.91
CA ARG A 83 20.55 12.22 -2.12
C ARG A 83 19.56 13.26 -2.63
N HIS A 84 18.86 13.00 -3.75
CA HIS A 84 17.95 13.96 -4.36
C HIS A 84 16.71 14.16 -3.49
N THR A 85 16.63 15.34 -2.87
CA THR A 85 15.55 15.71 -1.94
C THR A 85 14.48 16.59 -2.62
N GLY A 86 14.69 16.99 -3.88
CA GLY A 86 13.76 17.85 -4.60
C GLY A 86 12.64 17.09 -5.30
N PRO A 87 11.65 17.80 -5.87
CA PRO A 87 10.64 17.17 -6.71
C PRO A 87 11.30 16.47 -7.90
N ALA A 88 10.72 15.36 -8.33
CA ALA A 88 11.18 14.60 -9.48
C ALA A 88 10.01 14.23 -10.37
N PHE A 89 10.27 14.14 -11.67
CA PHE A 89 9.28 13.71 -12.64
C PHE A 89 9.87 12.64 -13.55
N GLY A 90 8.99 11.84 -14.13
CA GLY A 90 9.38 10.79 -15.04
C GLY A 90 8.23 10.35 -15.92
N PHE A 91 8.56 9.44 -16.84
CA PHE A 91 7.64 8.92 -17.83
C PHE A 91 7.61 7.41 -17.74
N VAL A 92 6.42 6.84 -17.77
CA VAL A 92 6.17 5.41 -17.85
C VAL A 92 5.61 5.12 -19.23
N LYS A 93 6.31 4.27 -19.98
CA LYS A 93 5.78 3.70 -21.22
C LYS A 93 5.04 2.42 -20.88
N LEU A 94 3.81 2.32 -21.35
CA LEU A 94 2.94 1.17 -21.17
C LEU A 94 3.29 0.05 -22.16
N ARG A 95 2.93 -1.19 -21.82
CA ARG A 95 3.14 -2.35 -22.70
C ARG A 95 2.49 -2.16 -24.06
N LEU A 96 3.28 -2.38 -25.12
CA LEU A 96 2.81 -2.36 -26.50
C LEU A 96 1.95 -3.59 -26.82
N GLY A 97 1.09 -3.48 -27.83
CA GLY A 97 0.24 -4.58 -28.32
C GLY A 97 -1.18 -4.60 -27.74
N ILE A 98 -1.42 -3.92 -26.62
CA ILE A 98 -2.76 -3.75 -26.05
C ILE A 98 -3.38 -2.47 -26.63
N ARG A 99 -4.56 -2.58 -27.24
CA ARG A 99 -5.30 -1.40 -27.71
C ARG A 99 -5.83 -0.62 -26.50
N ARG A 100 -5.49 0.66 -26.43
CA ARG A 100 -5.92 1.57 -25.36
C ARG A 100 -6.53 2.82 -25.97
N ASP A 101 -7.53 3.36 -25.28
CA ASP A 101 -8.02 4.71 -25.51
C ASP A 101 -7.46 5.67 -24.45
N LYS A 102 -7.78 6.96 -24.60
CA LYS A 102 -7.31 8.00 -23.67
C LYS A 102 -7.91 7.84 -22.26
N ASN A 103 -9.14 7.32 -22.16
CA ASN A 103 -9.84 7.15 -20.89
C ASN A 103 -9.20 6.03 -20.08
N MET A 104 -8.88 4.89 -20.71
CA MET A 104 -8.18 3.77 -20.10
C MET A 104 -6.82 4.21 -19.53
N VAL A 105 -6.06 5.03 -20.25
CA VAL A 105 -4.77 5.53 -19.74
C VAL A 105 -4.97 6.47 -18.55
N ALA A 106 -5.99 7.32 -18.60
CA ALA A 106 -6.36 8.19 -17.47
C ALA A 106 -6.82 7.38 -16.25
N GLU A 107 -7.56 6.28 -16.45
CA GLU A 107 -7.97 5.35 -15.40
C GLU A 107 -6.78 4.64 -14.76
N ILE A 108 -5.81 4.16 -15.56
CA ILE A 108 -4.55 3.58 -15.04
C ILE A 108 -3.81 4.63 -14.19
N ALA A 109 -3.66 5.85 -14.71
CA ALA A 109 -3.00 6.93 -13.98
C ALA A 109 -3.72 7.25 -12.65
N LEU A 110 -5.05 7.29 -12.66
CA LEU A 110 -5.85 7.54 -11.47
C LEU A 110 -5.71 6.39 -10.47
N LYS A 111 -5.79 5.14 -10.92
CA LYS A 111 -5.60 3.94 -10.10
C LYS A 111 -4.24 3.96 -9.41
N TRP A 112 -3.17 4.19 -10.15
CA TRP A 112 -1.82 4.26 -9.57
C TRP A 112 -1.66 5.43 -8.60
N THR A 113 -2.26 6.60 -8.91
CA THR A 113 -2.27 7.75 -7.99
C THR A 113 -2.98 7.40 -6.69
N GLN A 114 -4.12 6.70 -6.75
CA GLN A 114 -4.87 6.29 -5.57
C GLN A 114 -4.12 5.24 -4.74
N LEU A 115 -3.50 4.25 -5.39
CA LEU A 115 -2.70 3.22 -4.72
C LEU A 115 -1.50 3.83 -3.99
N LEU A 116 -0.75 4.72 -4.64
CA LEU A 116 0.39 5.36 -4.01
C LEU A 116 0.00 6.35 -2.91
N ARG A 117 -1.15 7.00 -3.04
CA ARG A 117 -1.71 7.83 -1.97
C ARG A 117 -1.99 7.01 -0.70
N THR A 118 -2.45 5.75 -0.84
CA THR A 118 -2.62 4.87 0.33
C THR A 118 -1.30 4.47 0.99
N GLY A 119 -0.20 4.46 0.22
CA GLY A 119 1.16 4.27 0.73
C GLY A 119 1.84 5.54 1.27
N ALA A 120 1.09 6.65 1.47
CA ALA A 120 1.65 7.96 1.84
C ALA A 120 2.77 8.47 0.89
N LEU A 121 2.69 8.08 -0.38
CA LEU A 121 3.54 8.57 -1.45
C LEU A 121 2.79 9.66 -2.21
N GLY A 122 3.29 10.90 -2.10
CA GLY A 122 2.75 12.08 -2.78
C GLY A 122 3.11 12.10 -4.27
N VAL A 123 2.57 11.14 -5.03
CA VAL A 123 2.83 10.97 -6.46
C VAL A 123 1.56 11.23 -7.25
N LYS A 124 1.66 12.05 -8.30
CA LYS A 124 0.56 12.33 -9.23
C LYS A 124 0.88 11.79 -10.61
N PHE A 125 0.05 10.87 -11.13
CA PHE A 125 0.16 10.39 -12.50
C PHE A 125 -0.80 11.12 -13.45
N MET A 126 -0.35 11.32 -14.70
CA MET A 126 -1.10 11.98 -15.76
C MET A 126 -0.84 11.28 -17.09
N GLY A 127 -1.89 10.87 -17.79
CA GLY A 127 -1.78 10.32 -19.14
C GLY A 127 -1.39 11.41 -20.14
N ILE A 128 -0.28 11.22 -20.87
CA ILE A 128 0.15 12.13 -21.94
C ILE A 128 -0.36 11.62 -23.29
N ASP A 129 -0.11 10.34 -23.55
CA ASP A 129 -0.47 9.66 -24.80
C ASP A 129 -1.11 8.29 -24.52
N LEU A 130 -1.59 7.61 -25.56
CA LEU A 130 -2.21 6.27 -25.46
C LEU A 130 -1.27 5.18 -24.90
N GLY A 131 0.04 5.45 -24.85
CA GLY A 131 1.06 4.52 -24.35
C GLY A 131 1.99 5.13 -23.31
N THR A 132 1.75 6.36 -22.85
CA THR A 132 2.69 7.08 -21.98
C THR A 132 1.98 7.79 -20.85
N ILE A 133 2.41 7.54 -19.62
CA ILE A 133 1.94 8.21 -18.40
C ILE A 133 3.13 8.97 -17.80
N MET A 134 2.97 10.25 -17.52
CA MET A 134 3.93 11.02 -16.72
C MET A 134 3.58 10.92 -15.24
N PHE A 135 4.58 10.95 -14.38
CA PHE A 135 4.40 11.14 -12.95
C PHE A 135 5.22 12.32 -12.44
N ASN A 136 4.75 12.92 -11.36
CA ASN A 136 5.47 13.89 -10.55
C ASN A 136 5.44 13.42 -9.09
N VAL A 137 6.59 13.44 -8.42
CA VAL A 137 6.75 13.13 -7.00
C VAL A 137 7.34 14.33 -6.29
N GLU A 138 6.75 14.70 -5.16
CA GLU A 138 7.19 15.86 -4.37
C GLU A 138 8.53 15.61 -3.67
N ASP A 139 8.76 14.36 -3.24
CA ASP A 139 9.95 13.93 -2.51
C ASP A 139 10.78 12.94 -3.35
N GLY A 140 11.91 13.43 -3.85
CA GLY A 140 12.84 12.68 -4.70
C GLY A 140 13.40 11.40 -4.07
N HIS A 141 13.47 11.30 -2.74
CA HIS A 141 13.96 10.11 -2.04
C HIS A 141 13.08 8.88 -2.31
N LYS A 142 11.79 9.11 -2.58
CA LYS A 142 10.78 8.07 -2.83
C LYS A 142 10.77 7.59 -4.28
N VAL A 143 11.61 8.14 -5.16
CA VAL A 143 11.68 7.76 -6.57
C VAL A 143 12.10 6.30 -6.75
N LEU A 144 12.96 5.78 -5.88
CA LEU A 144 13.43 4.39 -5.98
C LEU A 144 12.31 3.38 -5.66
N GLU A 145 11.54 3.65 -4.62
CA GLU A 145 10.35 2.88 -4.25
C GLU A 145 9.28 2.97 -5.34
N LEU A 146 9.07 4.17 -5.88
CA LEU A 146 8.15 4.42 -6.99
C LEU A 146 8.53 3.60 -8.24
N LYS A 147 9.82 3.53 -8.56
CA LYS A 147 10.34 2.70 -9.67
C LYS A 147 9.98 1.23 -9.47
N GLU A 148 10.16 0.69 -8.26
CA GLU A 148 9.83 -0.70 -7.95
C GLU A 148 8.34 -0.98 -8.04
N PHE A 149 7.51 -0.07 -7.49
CA PHE A 149 6.07 -0.15 -7.62
C PHE A 149 5.64 -0.16 -9.09
N ILE A 150 6.09 0.80 -9.90
CA ILE A 150 5.70 0.90 -11.31
C ILE A 150 6.11 -0.36 -12.09
N LEU A 151 7.34 -0.85 -11.89
CA LEU A 151 7.83 -2.05 -12.58
C LEU A 151 7.12 -3.34 -12.12
N SER A 152 6.46 -3.34 -10.96
CA SER A 152 5.60 -4.45 -10.55
C SER A 152 4.26 -4.49 -11.28
N GLN A 153 3.73 -3.33 -11.71
CA GLN A 153 2.44 -3.24 -12.42
C GLN A 153 2.56 -3.87 -13.80
N ASP A 154 1.63 -4.76 -14.18
CA ASP A 154 1.65 -5.47 -15.46
C ASP A 154 1.53 -4.54 -16.67
N GLU A 155 0.84 -3.40 -16.53
CA GLU A 155 0.66 -2.45 -17.63
C GLU A 155 1.94 -1.68 -17.97
N ALA A 156 2.88 -1.55 -17.04
CA ALA A 156 4.15 -0.83 -17.23
C ALA A 156 5.20 -1.66 -17.97
N TYR A 157 5.89 -1.04 -18.92
CA TYR A 157 6.99 -1.67 -19.66
C TYR A 157 8.34 -1.03 -19.33
N GLU A 158 8.42 0.29 -19.43
CA GLU A 158 9.66 1.05 -19.29
C GLU A 158 9.38 2.31 -18.48
N ILE A 159 10.29 2.67 -17.56
CA ILE A 159 10.23 3.91 -16.79
C ILE A 159 11.48 4.73 -17.08
N LYS A 160 11.28 6.00 -17.44
CA LYS A 160 12.35 6.98 -17.69
C LYS A 160 12.31 8.05 -16.61
N ILE A 161 13.43 8.23 -15.91
CA ILE A 161 13.63 9.26 -14.89
C ILE A 161 14.89 10.03 -15.28
N GLY A 162 14.73 11.31 -15.63
CA GLY A 162 15.81 12.06 -16.27
C GLY A 162 16.31 11.34 -17.53
N ASP A 163 17.60 11.04 -17.57
CA ASP A 163 18.25 10.31 -18.67
C ASP A 163 18.32 8.79 -18.46
N LYS A 164 17.96 8.30 -17.26
CA LYS A 164 17.99 6.87 -16.95
C LYS A 164 16.69 6.19 -17.36
N VAL A 165 16.83 5.00 -17.92
CA VAL A 165 15.73 4.15 -18.37
C VAL A 165 15.80 2.82 -17.63
N TYR A 166 14.74 2.48 -16.91
CA TYR A 166 14.62 1.22 -16.17
C TYR A 166 13.55 0.33 -16.79
N ARG A 167 13.80 -0.98 -16.74
CA ARG A 167 12.98 -2.05 -17.29
C ARG A 167 13.03 -3.25 -16.36
N ARG A 168 12.12 -4.21 -16.52
CA ARG A 168 12.21 -5.49 -15.81
C ARG A 168 13.39 -6.30 -16.35
N ALA A 169 13.94 -7.17 -15.50
CA ALA A 169 15.02 -8.05 -15.91
C ALA A 169 14.60 -8.89 -17.13
N GLY A 170 15.39 -8.83 -18.20
CA GLY A 170 15.15 -9.57 -19.45
C GLY A 170 14.28 -8.86 -20.50
N ASP A 171 13.64 -7.73 -20.18
CA ASP A 171 12.83 -7.00 -21.15
C ASP A 171 13.72 -6.22 -22.15
N PRO A 172 13.56 -6.43 -23.48
CA PRO A 172 14.31 -5.69 -24.49
C PRO A 172 13.94 -4.19 -24.50
N PRO A 173 14.67 -3.33 -25.23
CA PRO A 173 14.28 -1.93 -25.38
C PRO A 173 12.93 -1.83 -26.09
N ILE A 174 12.09 -0.87 -25.68
CA ILE A 174 10.73 -0.74 -26.22
C ILE A 174 10.71 -0.52 -27.74
N GLU A 175 11.74 0.10 -28.28
CA GLU A 175 11.94 0.34 -29.71
C GLU A 175 12.03 -0.98 -30.50
N VAL A 176 12.78 -1.94 -29.97
CA VAL A 176 12.92 -3.28 -30.56
C VAL A 176 11.58 -4.01 -30.54
N VAL A 177 10.81 -3.86 -29.46
CA VAL A 177 9.46 -4.45 -29.37
C VAL A 177 8.49 -3.79 -30.34
N ALA A 178 8.55 -2.46 -30.46
CA ALA A 178 7.73 -1.71 -31.40
C ALA A 178 8.02 -2.13 -32.85
N GLU A 179 9.29 -2.35 -33.20
CA GLU A 179 9.68 -2.81 -34.53
C GLU A 179 9.17 -4.22 -34.81
N LYS A 180 9.35 -5.16 -33.87
CA LYS A 180 8.80 -6.53 -34.01
C LYS A 180 7.28 -6.55 -34.20
N LEU A 181 6.56 -5.71 -33.45
CA LEU A 181 5.10 -5.56 -33.59
C LEU A 181 4.68 -4.93 -34.92
N ARG A 182 5.49 -4.05 -35.51
CA ARG A 182 5.24 -3.51 -36.85
C ARG A 182 5.47 -4.57 -37.92
N GLN A 183 6.54 -5.34 -37.81
CA GLN A 183 6.85 -6.44 -38.73
C GLN A 183 5.78 -7.53 -38.70
N SER A 184 5.30 -7.92 -37.51
CA SER A 184 4.24 -8.93 -37.39
C SER A 184 2.94 -8.48 -38.06
N LYS A 185 2.53 -7.23 -37.88
CA LYS A 185 1.34 -6.67 -38.54
C LYS A 185 1.47 -6.65 -40.05
N LYS A 186 2.63 -6.25 -40.58
CA LYS A 186 2.88 -6.25 -42.02
C LYS A 186 2.79 -7.66 -42.62
N ASN A 187 3.29 -8.67 -41.90
CA ASN A 187 3.19 -10.06 -42.35
C ASN A 187 1.75 -10.58 -42.30
N GLU A 188 0.96 -10.22 -41.28
CA GLU A 188 -0.47 -10.59 -41.21
C GLU A 188 -1.30 -9.94 -42.32
N GLU A 189 -1.00 -8.70 -42.69
CA GLU A 189 -1.65 -8.02 -43.82
C GLU A 189 -1.31 -8.70 -45.15
N HIS A 190 -0.03 -9.06 -45.37
CA HIS A 190 0.41 -9.76 -46.57
C HIS A 190 -0.27 -11.14 -46.73
N VAL A 191 -0.41 -11.92 -45.65
CA VAL A 191 -1.09 -13.23 -45.69
C VAL A 191 -2.58 -13.09 -46.01
N LYS A 192 -3.23 -12.00 -45.59
CA LYS A 192 -4.65 -11.74 -45.90
C LYS A 192 -4.89 -11.26 -47.33
N GLU A 193 -3.90 -10.66 -47.98
CA GLU A 193 -3.99 -10.25 -49.39
C GLU A 193 -3.75 -11.42 -50.36
N GLU A 194 -3.07 -12.49 -49.93
CA GLU A 194 -2.81 -13.69 -50.74
C GLU A 194 -3.89 -14.78 -50.63
N LEU A 195 -4.94 -14.56 -49.81
CA LEU A 195 -6.09 -15.45 -49.59
C LEU A 195 -7.36 -14.93 -50.28
#